data_AF-A0A7S1B5K6-F1
#
_entry.id   AF-A0A7S1B5K6-F1
#
_cell.length_a   1.000
_cell.length_b   1.000
_cell.length_c   1.000
_cell.angle_alpha   90.00
_cell.angle_beta   90.00
_cell.angle_gamma   90.00
#
_symmetry.space_group_name_H-M   'P 1'
#
loop_
_entity.id
_entity.type
_entity.pdbx_description
1 polymer ?
#
loop_
_entity_poly.entity_id
_entity_poly.type
_entity_poly.pdbx_seq_one_letter_code
_entity_poly.pdbx_strand_id
1 'polypeptide(L)'
;GGTSSVLVSIHSHKRFNNMPFHRDVILAVLLASCGAMDAFSPSSLHHARPSSSLAAVTTKTELVPPVDPLDASVLSSMQSKFEDYVLKTYGRYPLTLTSGKGCTLYAADGSEYLDFVAGIATCVLGHGHPALVAAVSSQMERLHHVSNLYLIPEQASLAEWLPPQSLART
;
A
#
# COMPACT_ATOMS: atom_id res chain seq x y z
N GLY A 1 -14.86 -23.66 8.30
CA GLY A 1 -15.70 -22.74 7.53
C GLY A 1 -14.78 -22.05 6.54
N GLY A 2 -14.98 -22.27 5.24
CA GLY A 2 -14.09 -21.72 4.21
C GLY A 2 -14.33 -20.24 4.02
N THR A 3 -13.30 -19.42 4.22
CA THR A 3 -13.27 -18.02 3.80
C THR A 3 -13.14 -18.00 2.27
N SER A 4 -14.23 -17.74 1.57
CA SER A 4 -14.20 -17.52 0.12
C SER A 4 -13.56 -16.16 -0.15
N SER A 5 -12.23 -16.13 -0.27
CA SER A 5 -11.48 -14.95 -0.71
C SER A 5 -11.76 -14.67 -2.19
N VAL A 6 -12.37 -13.52 -2.50
CA VAL A 6 -12.69 -13.13 -3.87
C VAL A 6 -11.52 -12.32 -4.46
N LEU A 7 -11.17 -12.58 -5.70
CA LEU A 7 -10.09 -11.88 -6.40
C LEU A 7 -10.57 -10.49 -6.89
N VAL A 8 -9.94 -9.40 -6.44
CA VAL A 8 -10.14 -8.08 -7.08
C VAL A 8 -9.04 -7.86 -8.11
N SER A 9 -9.43 -7.99 -9.37
CA SER A 9 -8.61 -7.60 -10.52
C SER A 9 -9.40 -6.61 -11.37
N ILE A 10 -9.03 -5.34 -11.34
CA ILE A 10 -9.68 -4.31 -12.16
C ILE A 10 -9.07 -4.37 -13.57
N HIS A 11 -9.78 -5.03 -14.50
CA HIS A 11 -9.49 -4.90 -15.93
C HIS A 11 -10.03 -3.54 -16.41
N SER A 12 -9.16 -2.54 -16.51
CA SER A 12 -9.54 -1.23 -17.06
C SER A 12 -9.82 -1.34 -18.56
N HIS A 13 -11.11 -1.34 -18.92
CA HIS A 13 -11.60 -1.69 -20.25
C HIS A 13 -11.31 -0.68 -21.38
N LYS A 14 -10.47 0.36 -21.17
CA LYS A 14 -10.21 1.36 -22.23
C LYS A 14 -8.78 1.84 -22.46
N ARG A 15 -7.75 1.42 -21.70
CA ARG A 15 -6.36 1.90 -21.96
C ARG A 15 -5.21 0.92 -21.71
N PHE A 16 -5.44 -0.32 -21.30
CA PHE A 16 -4.35 -1.23 -20.94
C PHE A 16 -4.20 -2.49 -21.83
N ASN A 17 -5.04 -2.66 -22.86
CA ASN A 17 -5.06 -3.87 -23.70
C ASN A 17 -3.81 -4.11 -24.57
N ASN A 18 -2.79 -3.25 -24.54
CA ASN A 18 -1.64 -3.34 -25.45
C ASN A 18 -0.26 -3.31 -24.78
N MET A 19 -0.17 -3.57 -23.46
CA MET A 19 1.14 -3.69 -22.79
C MET A 19 1.39 -5.12 -22.29
N PRO A 20 2.41 -5.83 -22.79
CA PRO A 20 2.72 -7.21 -22.40
C PRO A 20 3.24 -7.35 -20.96
N PHE A 21 3.41 -6.26 -20.22
CA PHE A 21 4.01 -6.19 -18.88
C PHE A 21 3.03 -6.44 -17.71
N HIS A 22 1.76 -6.74 -17.97
CA HIS A 22 0.70 -6.68 -16.95
C HIS A 22 0.72 -7.85 -15.94
N ARG A 23 1.24 -9.03 -16.29
CA ARG A 23 1.25 -10.19 -15.37
C ARG A 23 2.44 -10.15 -14.40
N ASP A 24 3.61 -9.79 -14.90
CA ASP A 24 4.85 -9.83 -14.11
C ASP A 24 4.88 -8.73 -13.05
N VAL A 25 4.39 -7.53 -13.39
CA VAL A 25 4.28 -6.41 -12.43
C VAL A 25 3.31 -6.77 -11.31
N ILE A 26 2.17 -7.36 -11.65
CA ILE A 26 1.16 -7.76 -10.67
C ILE A 26 1.72 -8.84 -9.71
N LEU A 27 2.42 -9.84 -10.25
CA LEU A 27 3.01 -10.90 -9.42
C LEU A 27 4.14 -10.34 -8.54
N ALA A 28 4.98 -9.46 -9.07
CA ALA A 28 6.06 -8.82 -8.33
C ALA A 28 5.54 -7.98 -7.16
N VAL A 29 4.47 -7.20 -7.38
CA VAL A 29 3.84 -6.40 -6.32
C VAL A 29 3.20 -7.31 -5.27
N LEU A 30 2.54 -8.40 -5.66
CA LEU A 30 1.95 -9.34 -4.72
C LEU A 30 3.02 -10.01 -3.83
N LEU A 31 4.15 -10.42 -4.42
CA LEU A 31 5.26 -11.04 -3.70
C LEU A 31 5.93 -10.06 -2.72
N ALA A 32 6.08 -8.79 -3.11
CA ALA A 32 6.62 -7.74 -2.23
C ALA A 32 5.68 -7.44 -1.04
N SER A 33 4.37 -7.35 -1.30
CA SER A 33 3.37 -6.98 -0.29
C SER A 33 2.99 -8.13 0.67
N CYS A 34 3.21 -9.39 0.28
CA CYS A 34 2.83 -10.57 1.06
C CYS A 34 3.97 -11.15 1.92
N GLY A 35 5.14 -10.51 1.95
CA GLY A 35 6.29 -10.96 2.77
C GLY A 35 7.03 -12.18 2.21
N ALA A 36 6.90 -12.49 0.91
CA ALA A 36 7.60 -13.63 0.29
C ALA A 36 9.10 -13.36 -0.01
N MET A 37 9.65 -12.22 0.41
CA MET A 37 11.05 -11.85 0.15
C MET A 37 12.07 -12.47 1.12
N ASP A 38 11.64 -13.18 2.16
CA ASP A 38 12.55 -13.91 3.06
C ASP A 38 13.14 -15.21 2.45
N ALA A 39 12.77 -15.57 1.21
CA ALA A 39 13.16 -16.82 0.56
C ALA A 39 14.29 -16.72 -0.49
N PHE A 40 14.88 -15.54 -0.72
CA PHE A 40 16.05 -15.42 -1.60
C PHE A 40 17.34 -15.31 -0.77
N SER A 41 17.97 -16.45 -0.50
CA SER A 41 19.31 -16.51 0.10
C SER A 41 20.37 -16.15 -0.94
N PRO A 42 21.13 -15.06 -0.79
CA PRO A 42 22.39 -14.87 -1.50
C PRO A 42 23.50 -15.32 -0.55
N SER A 43 23.72 -16.62 -0.46
CA SER A 43 24.92 -17.17 0.17
C SER A 43 26.14 -16.84 -0.70
N SER A 44 26.72 -15.64 -0.49
CA SER A 44 28.16 -15.30 -0.57
C SER A 44 28.33 -13.81 -0.80
N LEU A 45 28.60 -13.05 0.27
CA LEU A 45 29.45 -11.85 0.25
C LEU A 45 29.74 -11.47 1.71
N HIS A 46 30.97 -11.74 2.14
CA HIS A 46 31.51 -11.37 3.44
C HIS A 46 31.66 -9.84 3.53
N HIS A 47 30.84 -9.21 4.37
CA HIS A 47 31.22 -7.97 5.05
C HIS A 47 30.55 -7.91 6.43
N ALA A 48 31.35 -7.57 7.43
CA ALA A 48 31.05 -7.70 8.85
C ALA A 48 29.82 -6.89 9.28
N ARG A 49 28.91 -7.53 10.03
CA ARG A 49 27.83 -6.87 10.79
C ARG A 49 28.39 -6.39 12.14
N PRO A 50 28.19 -5.13 12.55
CA PRO A 50 28.32 -4.79 13.95
C PRO A 50 27.13 -5.39 14.72
N SER A 51 27.45 -6.07 15.81
CA SER A 51 26.52 -6.61 16.79
C SER A 51 25.89 -5.46 17.59
N SER A 52 24.60 -5.22 17.41
CA SER A 52 23.77 -4.63 18.45
C SER A 52 22.41 -5.33 18.45
N SER A 53 22.07 -5.87 19.62
CA SER A 53 20.81 -6.53 19.94
C SER A 53 19.67 -5.52 19.82
N LEU A 54 18.95 -5.52 18.69
CA LEU A 54 17.64 -4.89 18.63
C LEU A 54 16.65 -5.80 19.35
N ALA A 55 16.26 -5.37 20.55
CA ALA A 55 15.09 -5.89 21.23
C ALA A 55 13.89 -5.81 20.29
N ALA A 56 13.13 -6.90 20.17
CA ALA A 56 11.85 -6.91 19.48
C ALA A 56 10.92 -5.90 20.16
N VAL A 57 10.77 -4.72 19.56
CA VAL A 57 9.71 -3.78 19.93
C VAL A 57 8.42 -4.38 19.40
N THR A 58 7.76 -5.16 20.25
CA THR A 58 6.40 -5.66 20.02
C THR A 58 5.43 -4.49 20.21
N THR A 59 5.39 -3.54 19.27
CA THR A 59 4.28 -2.60 19.19
C THR A 59 3.07 -3.34 18.68
N LYS A 60 2.08 -3.47 19.57
CA LYS A 60 0.75 -3.99 19.31
C LYS A 60 0.13 -3.15 18.18
N THR A 61 0.34 -3.59 16.94
CA THR A 61 -0.33 -3.02 15.77
C THR A 61 -1.75 -3.55 15.81
N GLU A 62 -2.61 -2.88 16.58
CA GLU A 62 -4.04 -2.96 16.31
C GLU A 62 -4.24 -2.20 14.99
N LEU A 63 -4.09 -2.94 13.88
CA LEU A 63 -4.68 -2.53 12.62
C LEU A 63 -6.12 -2.17 12.93
N VAL A 64 -6.57 -1.01 12.43
CA VAL A 64 -7.97 -0.59 12.54
C VAL A 64 -8.83 -1.81 12.22
N PRO A 65 -9.64 -2.31 13.17
CA PRO A 65 -10.44 -3.51 12.95
C PRO A 65 -11.33 -3.27 11.73
N PRO A 66 -11.72 -4.34 11.00
CA PRO A 66 -12.68 -4.20 9.91
C PRO A 66 -13.87 -3.40 10.43
N VAL A 67 -14.20 -2.31 9.74
CA VAL A 67 -15.42 -1.55 10.04
C VAL A 67 -16.57 -2.54 9.93
N ASP A 68 -17.45 -2.58 10.93
CA ASP A 68 -18.61 -3.46 10.91
C ASP A 68 -19.34 -3.34 9.56
N PRO A 69 -19.85 -4.46 8.98
CA PRO A 69 -20.50 -4.42 7.69
C PRO A 69 -21.62 -3.37 7.65
N LEU A 70 -21.49 -2.42 6.71
CA LEU A 70 -22.48 -1.41 6.43
C LEU A 70 -23.69 -2.05 5.76
N ASP A 71 -24.88 -1.59 6.17
CA ASP A 71 -26.11 -2.05 5.56
C ASP A 71 -26.23 -1.59 4.09
N ALA A 72 -27.08 -2.29 3.33
CA ALA A 72 -27.27 -2.00 1.90
C ALA A 72 -27.82 -0.60 1.63
N SER A 73 -28.56 0.00 2.57
CA SER A 73 -29.13 1.35 2.41
C SER A 73 -28.03 2.42 2.51
N VAL A 74 -27.05 2.22 3.39
CA VAL A 74 -25.86 3.06 3.53
C VAL A 74 -24.99 2.95 2.29
N LEU A 75 -24.77 1.75 1.76
CA LEU A 75 -24.02 1.55 0.51
C LEU A 75 -24.66 2.29 -0.67
N SER A 76 -25.98 2.18 -0.81
CA SER A 76 -26.72 2.92 -1.85
C SER A 76 -26.63 4.44 -1.65
N SER A 77 -26.69 4.92 -0.39
CA SER A 77 -26.51 6.34 -0.08
C SER A 77 -25.11 6.83 -0.46
N MET A 78 -24.06 6.03 -0.20
CA MET A 78 -22.69 6.37 -0.61
C MET A 78 -22.57 6.49 -2.13
N GLN A 79 -23.17 5.57 -2.87
CA GLN A 79 -23.17 5.63 -4.34
C GLN A 79 -23.84 6.92 -4.86
N SER A 80 -25.00 7.31 -4.30
CA SER A 80 -25.64 8.58 -4.64
C SER A 80 -24.72 9.77 -4.37
N LYS A 81 -24.05 9.81 -3.21
CA LYS A 81 -23.12 10.89 -2.88
C LYS A 81 -21.98 11.01 -3.90
N PHE A 82 -21.48 9.88 -4.42
CA PHE A 82 -20.46 9.90 -5.46
C PHE A 82 -20.99 10.44 -6.79
N GLU A 83 -22.24 10.18 -7.14
CA GLU A 83 -22.86 10.70 -8.35
C GLU A 83 -23.18 12.20 -8.26
N ASP A 84 -23.60 12.66 -7.08
CA ASP A 84 -24.07 14.04 -6.85
C ASP A 84 -22.92 15.01 -6.58
N TYR A 85 -21.89 14.58 -5.85
CA TYR A 85 -20.85 15.47 -5.31
C TYR A 85 -19.45 15.25 -5.89
N VAL A 86 -19.21 14.18 -6.66
CA VAL A 86 -17.88 13.88 -7.20
C VAL A 86 -17.88 13.98 -8.72
N LEU A 87 -16.93 14.74 -9.27
CA LEU A 87 -16.76 14.85 -10.71
C LEU A 87 -16.55 13.46 -11.35
N LYS A 88 -17.21 13.25 -12.50
CA LYS A 88 -17.24 11.97 -13.23
C LYS A 88 -16.00 11.78 -14.11
N THR A 89 -14.82 11.86 -13.49
CA THR A 89 -13.52 11.73 -14.17
C THR A 89 -13.03 10.28 -14.31
N TYR A 90 -13.63 9.33 -13.58
CA TYR A 90 -13.26 7.92 -13.58
C TYR A 90 -14.49 7.01 -13.67
N GLY A 91 -14.37 5.90 -14.41
CA GLY A 91 -15.32 4.78 -14.32
C GLY A 91 -15.03 3.98 -13.06
N ARG A 92 -15.86 4.16 -12.02
CA ARG A 92 -15.67 3.48 -10.73
C ARG A 92 -16.32 2.11 -10.73
N TYR A 93 -15.62 1.13 -10.19
CA TYR A 93 -16.21 -0.17 -9.87
C TYR A 93 -17.08 0.01 -8.61
N PRO A 94 -18.33 -0.52 -8.56
CA PRO A 94 -19.27 -0.29 -7.46
C PRO A 94 -18.91 -1.14 -6.23
N LEU A 95 -17.69 -1.01 -5.74
CA LEU A 95 -17.13 -1.69 -4.57
C LEU A 95 -16.68 -0.63 -3.57
N THR A 96 -17.18 -0.73 -2.35
CA THR A 96 -16.81 0.17 -1.25
C THR A 96 -15.82 -0.56 -0.35
N LEU A 97 -14.56 -0.12 -0.35
CA LEU A 97 -13.51 -0.64 0.51
C LEU A 97 -13.43 0.18 1.80
N THR A 98 -13.29 -0.48 2.94
CA THR A 98 -13.28 0.17 4.27
C THR A 98 -11.93 0.09 4.95
N SER A 99 -11.17 -0.99 4.73
CA SER A 99 -9.85 -1.17 5.31
C SER A 99 -9.00 -2.11 4.48
N GLY A 100 -7.71 -2.20 4.81
CA GLY A 100 -6.78 -3.13 4.18
C GLY A 100 -5.64 -3.52 5.12
N LYS A 101 -5.14 -4.74 4.96
CA LYS A 101 -4.01 -5.31 5.72
C LYS A 101 -3.16 -6.18 4.79
N GLY A 102 -1.91 -5.79 4.59
CA GLY A 102 -1.01 -6.50 3.66
C GLY A 102 -1.60 -6.46 2.25
N CYS A 103 -1.80 -7.63 1.65
CA CYS A 103 -2.44 -7.75 0.34
C CYS A 103 -3.98 -7.90 0.40
N THR A 104 -4.59 -7.91 1.58
CA THR A 104 -6.04 -8.09 1.74
C THR A 104 -6.75 -6.76 1.90
N LEU A 105 -7.86 -6.59 1.19
CA LEU A 105 -8.82 -5.49 1.32
C LEU A 105 -10.11 -6.01 1.92
N TYR A 106 -10.74 -5.20 2.77
CA TYR A 106 -12.03 -5.48 3.37
C TYR A 106 -13.04 -4.48 2.81
N ALA A 107 -14.16 -4.99 2.32
CA ALA A 107 -15.25 -4.18 1.83
C ALA A 107 -16.28 -3.88 2.91
N ALA A 108 -17.08 -2.86 2.64
CA ALA A 108 -18.14 -2.41 3.53
C ALA A 108 -19.26 -3.43 3.70
N ASP A 109 -19.44 -4.39 2.80
CA ASP A 109 -20.40 -5.49 2.96
C ASP A 109 -19.82 -6.64 3.82
N GLY A 110 -18.59 -6.51 4.32
CA GLY A 110 -17.86 -7.53 5.07
C GLY A 110 -17.06 -8.50 4.19
N SER A 111 -17.09 -8.35 2.86
CA SER A 111 -16.33 -9.21 1.95
C SER A 111 -14.83 -8.95 2.01
N GLU A 112 -14.03 -10.02 1.90
CA GLU A 112 -12.57 -9.96 1.83
C GLU A 112 -12.07 -10.18 0.41
N TYR A 113 -11.12 -9.35 0.00
CA TYR A 113 -10.56 -9.37 -1.34
C TYR A 113 -9.05 -9.38 -1.35
N LEU A 114 -8.45 -10.20 -2.22
CA LEU A 114 -7.01 -10.15 -2.47
C LEU A 114 -6.73 -9.05 -3.52
N ASP A 115 -5.87 -8.10 -3.17
CA ASP A 115 -5.55 -6.91 -3.98
C ASP A 115 -4.41 -7.18 -4.97
N PHE A 116 -4.78 -7.37 -6.23
CA PHE A 116 -3.82 -7.47 -7.34
C PHE A 116 -3.62 -6.16 -8.10
N VAL A 117 -4.29 -5.09 -7.66
CA VAL A 117 -4.15 -3.75 -8.25
C VAL A 117 -3.10 -2.94 -7.47
N ALA A 118 -3.07 -3.11 -6.14
CA ALA A 118 -2.18 -2.43 -5.22
C ALA A 118 -2.15 -0.92 -5.45
N GLY A 119 -3.32 -0.30 -5.70
CA GLY A 119 -3.41 1.11 -6.03
C GLY A 119 -2.61 1.50 -7.29
N ILE A 120 -2.66 0.69 -8.34
CA ILE A 120 -1.83 0.84 -9.55
C ILE A 120 -0.34 0.77 -9.17
N ALA A 121 0.05 -0.34 -8.54
CA ALA A 121 1.42 -0.61 -8.08
C ALA A 121 2.00 0.44 -7.09
N THR A 122 1.15 1.14 -6.34
CA THR A 122 1.55 2.12 -5.31
C THR A 122 1.71 1.46 -3.94
N CYS A 123 0.82 0.55 -3.56
CA CYS A 123 0.80 -0.12 -2.26
C CYS A 123 1.73 -1.34 -2.22
N VAL A 124 3.00 -1.15 -2.58
CA VAL A 124 4.01 -2.22 -2.74
C VAL A 124 4.48 -2.87 -1.43
N LEU A 125 4.29 -2.19 -0.29
CA LEU A 125 4.53 -2.76 1.04
C LEU A 125 3.26 -3.40 1.64
N GLY A 126 2.18 -3.43 0.87
CA GLY A 126 0.84 -3.76 1.36
C GLY A 126 0.17 -2.62 2.14
N HIS A 127 -1.14 -2.79 2.34
CA HIS A 127 -1.99 -1.87 3.10
C HIS A 127 -1.68 -1.93 4.59
N GLY A 128 -1.58 -0.77 5.24
CA GLY A 128 -1.39 -0.69 6.69
C GLY A 128 -0.06 -1.26 7.20
N HIS A 129 1.01 -1.22 6.39
CA HIS A 129 2.32 -1.74 6.79
C HIS A 129 2.83 -1.08 8.09
N PRO A 130 3.08 -1.82 9.19
CA PRO A 130 3.31 -1.25 10.52
C PRO A 130 4.47 -0.25 10.57
N ALA A 131 5.59 -0.56 9.89
CA ALA A 131 6.75 0.33 9.87
C ALA A 131 6.47 1.64 9.12
N LEU A 132 5.64 1.60 8.07
CA LEU A 132 5.27 2.80 7.31
C LEU A 132 4.32 3.67 8.12
N VAL A 133 3.33 3.06 8.77
CA VAL A 133 2.40 3.75 9.67
C VAL A 133 3.18 4.46 10.77
N ALA A 134 4.09 3.76 11.46
CA ALA A 134 4.88 4.34 12.54
C ALA A 134 5.77 5.50 12.05
N ALA A 135 6.48 5.33 10.93
CA ALA A 135 7.37 6.35 10.38
C ALA A 135 6.61 7.61 9.95
N VAL A 136 5.47 7.44 9.25
CA VAL A 136 4.63 8.55 8.83
C VAL A 136 4.02 9.25 10.05
N SER A 137 3.38 8.53 10.96
CA SER A 137 2.76 9.12 12.16
C SER A 137 3.76 9.93 12.98
N SER A 138 4.95 9.39 13.24
CA SER A 138 5.98 10.09 14.01
C SER A 138 6.46 11.37 13.31
N GLN A 139 6.64 11.33 11.97
CA GLN A 139 7.01 12.54 11.23
C GLN A 139 5.87 13.56 11.22
N MET A 140 4.64 13.12 11.04
CA MET A 140 3.44 13.98 11.04
C MET A 140 3.27 14.69 12.39
N GLU A 141 3.48 14.02 13.52
CA GLU A 141 3.45 14.66 14.85
C GLU A 141 4.48 15.80 15.01
N ARG A 142 5.54 15.80 14.20
CA ARG A 142 6.68 16.70 14.33
C ARG A 142 6.65 17.82 13.30
N LEU A 143 6.49 17.48 12.02
CA LEU A 143 6.46 18.41 10.89
C LEU A 143 5.90 17.74 9.62
N HIS A 144 4.86 18.33 9.04
CA HIS A 144 4.21 17.78 7.84
C HIS A 144 4.70 18.40 6.54
N HIS A 145 4.46 19.70 6.35
CA HIS A 145 4.78 20.41 5.12
C HIS A 145 5.38 21.78 5.43
N VAL A 146 6.52 22.03 4.79
CA VAL A 146 7.15 23.34 4.67
C VAL A 146 7.61 23.50 3.23
N SER A 147 7.75 24.75 2.77
CA SER A 147 8.26 25.01 1.43
C SER A 147 9.74 24.65 1.31
N ASN A 148 10.22 24.55 0.07
CA ASN A 148 11.64 24.33 -0.23
C ASN A 148 12.54 25.53 0.13
N LEU A 149 12.04 26.52 0.86
CA LEU A 149 12.81 27.67 1.34
C LEU A 149 13.67 27.34 2.56
N TYR A 150 13.40 26.22 3.23
CA TYR A 150 14.07 25.81 4.47
C TYR A 150 14.84 24.50 4.28
N LEU A 151 15.80 24.26 5.16
CA LEU A 151 16.54 23.00 5.21
C LEU A 151 15.74 21.95 5.98
N ILE A 152 15.55 20.77 5.35
CA ILE A 152 14.82 19.65 5.91
C ILE A 152 15.80 18.48 6.12
N PRO A 153 16.13 18.10 7.38
CA PRO A 153 17.13 17.06 7.66
C PRO A 153 16.82 15.71 7.02
N GLU A 154 15.54 15.32 6.98
CA GLU A 154 15.09 14.04 6.43
C GLU A 154 15.28 14.00 4.90
N GLN A 155 15.09 15.14 4.23
CA GLN A 155 15.33 15.27 2.80
C GLN A 155 16.82 15.10 2.46
N ALA A 156 17.72 15.69 3.26
CA ALA A 156 19.16 15.51 3.08
C ALA A 156 19.59 14.06 3.33
N SER A 157 19.08 13.45 4.40
CA SER A 157 19.38 12.04 4.74
C SER A 157 18.90 11.07 3.66
N LEU A 158 17.72 11.31 3.09
CA LEU A 158 17.21 10.52 1.98
C LEU A 158 18.06 10.68 0.72
N ALA A 159 18.52 11.90 0.41
CA ALA A 159 19.37 12.15 -0.74
C ALA A 159 20.73 11.45 -0.63
N GLU A 160 21.27 11.32 0.60
CA GLU A 160 22.49 10.54 0.87
C GLU A 160 22.27 9.04 0.72
N TRP A 161 21.12 8.53 1.17
CA TRP A 161 20.79 7.10 1.12
C TRP A 161 20.53 6.58 -0.30
N LEU A 162 19.97 7.42 -1.17
CA LEU A 162 19.65 7.04 -2.55
C LEU A 162 20.91 6.82 -3.40
N PRO A 163 20.95 5.78 -4.26
CA PRO A 163 22.11 5.54 -5.10
C PRO A 163 22.34 6.69 -6.09
N PRO A 164 23.59 7.03 -6.44
CA PRO A 164 23.89 8.17 -7.33
C PRO A 164 23.26 8.10 -8.72
N GLN A 165 22.82 6.92 -9.15
CA GLN A 165 22.19 6.65 -10.44
C GLN A 165 20.68 6.91 -10.44
N SER A 166 20.03 6.95 -9.27
CA SER A 166 18.60 7.32 -9.16
C SER A 166 18.38 8.83 -9.18
N LEU A 167 19.45 9.61 -9.05
CA LEU A 167 19.40 11.06 -9.20
C LEU A 167 19.49 11.38 -10.70
N ALA A 168 18.40 11.90 -11.26
CA ALA A 168 18.40 12.41 -12.63
C ALA A 168 19.44 13.53 -12.72
N ARG A 169 20.60 13.23 -13.32
CA ARG A 169 21.62 14.24 -13.64
C ARG A 169 21.06 15.09 -14.78
N THR A 170 20.64 16.30 -14.47
CA THR A 170 20.37 17.36 -15.46
C THR A 170 21.66 17.89 -16.06
#